data_AF-A0A540R762-F1
#
_entry.id   AF-A0A540R762-F1
#
_cell.length_a   1.000
_cell.length_b   1.000
_cell.length_c   1.000
_cell.angle_alpha   90.00
_cell.angle_beta   90.00
_cell.angle_gamma   90.00
#
_symmetry.space_group_name_H-M   'P 1'
#
loop_
_entity.id
_entity.type
_entity.pdbx_description
1 polymer ?
#
loop_
_entity_poly.entity_id
_entity_poly.type
_entity_poly.pdbx_seq_one_letter_code
_entity_poly.pdbx_strand_id
1 'polypeptide(L)'
;MPPSNDVTPVVTEVGHAQVPKWTPRVGIPAGMSWKRMQVELSRMRSTAKVAQVENAIRKPVEQASWSVEPNGAPGEIVDFICEDLRLPVKGEEGQTARSLGRVSWGEHLKQALESVFMGVAFFEQVYYTGKDGRTHLRKLALRPNASIRKIHVADDGGLEGITQAGVDGGADVFIPVQRLVVYRNGRRDETWQGTSVFAPAYENWLELMKMQQLHSLVLQRNGMGIPKYKASPLTAKEDVTAEMEVGQELAEAFAAGEVAGYSLPPGAEMPVEGVSGSLPDIGAAVEYHANKIAIACNATHLNLTGSGGSYALANVQLGEFIQGLQSYAETIADTASQHLVTDMVRYGFPDYDGPLPLITSTRIQVQKDLTPGDVSQLVAQGALTKEPNLEGWLRSTFRIPAPRPLVEALKAKKKLKEAEAREGVTLGPEPDTVTEVTNE
;
A
#
# COMPACT_ATOMS: atom_id res chain seq x y z
N MET A 1 4.52 -23.05 -52.72
CA MET A 1 3.37 -22.27 -52.22
C MET A 1 3.95 -21.21 -51.29
N PRO A 2 3.65 -19.92 -51.50
CA PRO A 2 4.10 -18.88 -50.58
C PRO A 2 3.31 -19.00 -49.27
N PRO A 3 3.87 -18.56 -48.12
CA PRO A 3 3.14 -18.53 -46.87
C PRO A 3 2.00 -17.51 -47.00
N SER A 4 0.80 -17.93 -46.63
CA SER A 4 -0.36 -17.06 -46.50
C SER A 4 -0.09 -16.05 -45.39
N ASN A 5 0.13 -14.79 -45.76
CA ASN A 5 -0.02 -13.65 -44.87
C ASN A 5 -1.48 -13.57 -44.45
N ASP A 6 -1.86 -14.33 -43.43
CA ASP A 6 -3.14 -14.19 -42.76
C ASP A 6 -3.04 -12.97 -41.85
N VAL A 7 -3.15 -11.78 -42.47
CA VAL A 7 -3.28 -10.52 -41.74
C VAL A 7 -4.67 -10.55 -41.13
N THR A 8 -4.75 -10.92 -39.86
CA THR A 8 -5.97 -10.73 -39.08
C THR A 8 -6.41 -9.27 -39.25
N PRO A 9 -7.62 -9.01 -39.76
CA PRO A 9 -8.07 -7.64 -39.93
C PRO A 9 -8.08 -6.95 -38.56
N VAL A 10 -7.54 -5.74 -38.50
CA VAL A 10 -7.62 -4.89 -37.30
C VAL A 10 -9.10 -4.61 -37.05
N VAL A 11 -9.69 -5.34 -36.10
CA VAL A 11 -11.06 -5.10 -35.68
C VAL A 11 -11.04 -3.91 -34.73
N THR A 12 -11.54 -2.77 -35.19
CA THR A 12 -11.73 -1.58 -34.35
C THR A 12 -13.03 -1.68 -33.56
N GLU A 13 -13.03 -1.20 -32.32
CA GLU A 13 -14.22 -1.16 -31.48
C GLU A 13 -15.32 -0.29 -32.13
N VAL A 14 -16.51 -0.87 -32.37
CA VAL A 14 -17.61 -0.22 -33.11
C VAL A 14 -18.37 0.82 -32.25
N GLY A 15 -18.30 0.70 -30.92
CA GLY A 15 -19.21 1.38 -29.99
C GLY A 15 -18.88 2.82 -29.61
N HIS A 16 -17.69 3.33 -29.93
CA HIS A 16 -17.23 4.64 -29.41
C HIS A 16 -17.76 5.86 -30.15
N ALA A 17 -18.45 5.66 -31.28
CA ALA A 17 -19.06 6.75 -32.04
C ALA A 17 -20.18 7.51 -31.27
N GLN A 18 -20.67 6.99 -30.15
CA GLN A 18 -21.77 7.59 -29.36
C GLN A 18 -21.48 7.74 -27.86
N VAL A 19 -20.30 7.36 -27.37
CA VAL A 19 -19.97 7.55 -25.96
C VAL A 19 -19.54 9.02 -25.76
N PRO A 20 -20.17 9.79 -24.86
CA PRO A 20 -19.68 11.14 -24.57
C PRO A 20 -18.22 11.05 -24.15
N LYS A 21 -17.37 11.99 -24.65
CA LYS A 21 -15.95 12.08 -24.29
C LYS A 21 -15.75 11.70 -22.83
N TRP A 22 -14.78 10.81 -22.56
CA TRP A 22 -14.47 10.35 -21.21
C TRP A 22 -14.03 11.52 -20.32
N THR A 23 -15.02 12.17 -19.70
CA THR A 23 -14.83 13.17 -18.65
C THR A 23 -14.88 12.48 -17.30
N PRO A 24 -14.19 12.98 -16.25
CA PRO A 24 -14.37 12.49 -14.89
C PRO A 24 -15.83 12.67 -14.48
N ARG A 25 -16.60 11.58 -14.56
CA ARG A 25 -18.05 11.58 -14.32
C ARG A 25 -18.41 11.33 -12.85
N VAL A 26 -17.47 10.85 -12.04
CA VAL A 26 -17.74 10.35 -10.68
C VAL A 26 -16.63 10.74 -9.71
N GLY A 27 -17.00 11.27 -8.55
CA GLY A 27 -16.12 11.31 -7.37
C GLY A 27 -15.23 12.53 -7.17
N ILE A 28 -15.30 13.54 -8.05
CA ILE A 28 -14.57 14.81 -7.86
C ILE A 28 -15.59 15.92 -7.53
N PRO A 29 -15.48 16.59 -6.37
CA PRO A 29 -16.30 17.75 -6.04
C PRO A 29 -16.25 18.81 -7.15
N ALA A 30 -17.38 19.47 -7.42
CA ALA A 30 -17.46 20.50 -8.45
C ALA A 30 -16.36 21.57 -8.28
N GLY A 31 -15.60 21.83 -9.34
CA GLY A 31 -14.49 22.81 -9.32
C GLY A 31 -13.17 22.31 -8.73
N MET A 32 -13.06 21.05 -8.29
CA MET A 32 -11.79 20.48 -7.84
C MET A 32 -10.91 20.09 -9.03
N SER A 33 -9.73 20.71 -9.15
CA SER A 33 -8.75 20.37 -10.17
C SER A 33 -7.96 19.11 -9.79
N TRP A 34 -7.41 18.42 -10.80
CA TRP A 34 -6.54 17.26 -10.62
C TRP A 34 -5.41 17.51 -9.60
N LYS A 35 -4.66 18.59 -9.78
CA LYS A 35 -3.56 18.95 -8.87
C LYS A 35 -4.05 19.15 -7.44
N ARG A 36 -5.18 19.83 -7.25
CA ARG A 36 -5.75 20.05 -5.92
C ARG A 36 -6.20 18.73 -5.28
N MET A 37 -6.84 17.85 -6.05
CA MET A 37 -7.23 16.51 -5.58
C MET A 37 -6.02 15.71 -5.08
N GLN A 38 -4.92 15.69 -5.85
CA GLN A 38 -3.70 14.96 -5.46
C GLN A 38 -3.06 15.54 -4.19
N VAL A 39 -3.08 16.87 -4.01
CA VAL A 39 -2.61 17.54 -2.79
C VAL A 39 -3.50 17.21 -1.58
N GLU A 40 -4.82 17.24 -1.73
CA GLU A 40 -5.78 16.90 -0.68
C GLU A 40 -5.61 15.44 -0.22
N LEU A 41 -5.46 14.49 -1.15
CA LEU A 41 -5.20 13.09 -0.81
C LEU A 41 -3.86 12.93 -0.08
N SER A 42 -2.81 13.65 -0.48
CA SER A 42 -1.53 13.64 0.23
C SER A 42 -1.66 14.18 1.66
N ARG A 43 -2.42 15.28 1.84
CA ARG A 43 -2.71 15.84 3.16
C ARG A 43 -3.50 14.86 4.03
N MET A 44 -4.51 14.23 3.46
CA MET A 44 -5.33 13.23 4.14
C MET A 44 -4.48 12.09 4.69
N ARG A 45 -3.55 11.57 3.90
CA ARG A 45 -2.62 10.49 4.29
C ARG A 45 -1.62 10.87 5.38
N SER A 46 -1.33 12.16 5.54
CA SER A 46 -0.49 12.64 6.64
C SER A 46 -1.20 12.66 8.00
N THR A 47 -2.48 12.31 8.07
CA THR A 47 -3.23 12.27 9.34
C THR A 47 -3.18 10.89 10.00
N ALA A 48 -3.13 10.86 11.33
CA ALA A 48 -2.83 9.65 12.09
C ALA A 48 -3.74 8.46 11.75
N LYS A 49 -5.07 8.68 11.67
CA LYS A 49 -6.01 7.59 11.39
C LYS A 49 -5.86 7.03 9.97
N VAL A 50 -5.69 7.92 8.99
CA VAL A 50 -5.51 7.49 7.59
C VAL A 50 -4.16 6.81 7.41
N ALA A 51 -3.10 7.32 8.04
CA ALA A 51 -1.77 6.69 8.04
C ALA A 51 -1.80 5.29 8.69
N GLN A 52 -2.60 5.08 9.74
CA GLN A 52 -2.80 3.76 10.35
C GLN A 52 -3.41 2.78 9.33
N VAL A 53 -4.47 3.18 8.64
CA VAL A 53 -5.15 2.36 7.62
C VAL A 53 -4.23 2.12 6.41
N GLU A 54 -3.52 3.16 5.95
CA GLU A 54 -2.54 3.03 4.87
C GLU A 54 -1.48 1.99 5.19
N ASN A 55 -0.89 2.05 6.39
CA ASN A 55 0.13 1.09 6.80
C ASN A 55 -0.42 -0.34 6.90
N ALA A 56 -1.67 -0.51 7.35
CA ALA A 56 -2.32 -1.81 7.39
C ALA A 56 -2.51 -2.42 5.99
N ILE A 57 -2.71 -1.58 4.96
CA ILE A 57 -2.81 -2.03 3.56
C ILE A 57 -1.43 -2.26 2.95
N ARG A 58 -0.54 -1.27 3.11
CA ARG A 58 0.76 -1.20 2.45
C ARG A 58 1.71 -2.31 2.91
N LYS A 59 1.84 -2.51 4.22
CA LYS A 59 2.91 -3.34 4.79
C LYS A 59 2.79 -4.82 4.41
N PRO A 60 1.60 -5.45 4.45
CA PRO A 60 1.49 -6.85 4.05
C PRO A 60 1.84 -7.08 2.58
N VAL A 61 1.50 -6.15 1.68
CA VAL A 61 1.85 -6.26 0.25
C VAL A 61 3.35 -6.08 0.01
N GLU A 62 3.97 -5.13 0.72
CA GLU A 62 5.44 -4.92 0.71
C GLU A 62 6.21 -6.13 1.27
N GLN A 63 5.63 -6.88 2.20
CA GLN A 63 6.23 -8.05 2.86
C GLN A 63 5.96 -9.38 2.16
N ALA A 64 5.06 -9.41 1.18
CA ALA A 64 4.85 -10.59 0.36
C ALA A 64 6.14 -10.93 -0.40
N SER A 65 6.40 -12.22 -0.60
CA SER A 65 7.53 -12.63 -1.43
C SER A 65 7.12 -12.52 -2.89
N TRP A 66 7.92 -11.83 -3.70
CA TRP A 66 7.68 -11.64 -5.12
C TRP A 66 8.68 -12.47 -5.93
N SER A 67 8.22 -13.00 -7.07
CA SER A 67 9.02 -13.87 -7.94
C SER A 67 8.56 -13.80 -9.39
N VAL A 68 9.38 -14.31 -10.30
CA VAL A 68 9.04 -14.49 -11.72
C VAL A 68 8.59 -15.94 -11.95
N GLU A 69 7.38 -16.12 -12.44
CA GLU A 69 6.87 -17.40 -12.92
C GLU A 69 7.25 -17.57 -14.40
N PRO A 70 7.96 -18.66 -14.78
CA PRO A 70 8.41 -18.86 -16.15
C PRO A 70 7.30 -18.86 -17.20
N ASN A 71 6.10 -19.37 -16.86
CA ASN A 71 4.94 -19.42 -17.74
C ASN A 71 5.24 -20.05 -19.13
N GLY A 72 6.16 -21.01 -19.21
CA GLY A 72 6.56 -21.65 -20.46
C GLY A 72 7.58 -20.86 -21.31
N ALA A 73 8.03 -19.69 -20.85
CA ALA A 73 9.10 -18.93 -21.49
C ALA A 73 10.46 -19.68 -21.41
N PRO A 74 11.34 -19.52 -22.40
CA PRO A 74 12.71 -20.01 -22.34
C PRO A 74 13.46 -19.48 -21.12
N GLY A 75 14.31 -20.32 -20.51
CA GLY A 75 15.07 -19.96 -19.31
C GLY A 75 15.90 -18.69 -19.46
N GLU A 76 16.47 -18.44 -20.64
CA GLU A 76 17.22 -17.22 -20.93
C GLU A 76 16.38 -15.93 -20.82
N ILE A 77 15.10 -15.98 -21.20
CA ILE A 77 14.18 -14.83 -21.07
C ILE A 77 13.81 -14.65 -19.60
N VAL A 78 13.56 -15.75 -18.88
CA VAL A 78 13.27 -15.73 -17.45
C VAL A 78 14.45 -15.12 -16.68
N ASP A 79 15.67 -15.57 -16.94
CA ASP A 79 16.90 -15.07 -16.32
C ASP A 79 17.11 -13.58 -16.60
N PHE A 80 16.84 -13.14 -17.83
CA PHE A 80 16.91 -11.73 -18.21
C PHE A 80 15.94 -10.85 -17.39
N ILE A 81 14.68 -11.28 -17.23
CA ILE A 81 13.69 -10.55 -16.42
C ILE A 81 14.07 -10.58 -14.93
N CYS A 82 14.51 -11.74 -14.42
CA CYS A 82 14.97 -11.91 -13.04
C CYS A 82 16.15 -10.99 -12.71
N GLU A 83 17.12 -10.86 -13.61
CA GLU A 83 18.28 -9.97 -13.43
C GLU A 83 17.86 -8.49 -13.41
N ASP A 84 17.06 -8.07 -14.39
CA ASP A 84 16.69 -6.66 -14.55
C ASP A 84 15.77 -6.14 -13.43
N LEU A 85 14.89 -6.99 -12.91
CA LEU A 85 13.97 -6.65 -11.81
C LEU A 85 14.50 -7.04 -10.43
N ARG A 86 15.59 -7.82 -10.36
CA ARG A 86 16.13 -8.43 -9.13
C ARG A 86 15.10 -9.27 -8.38
N LEU A 87 14.43 -10.13 -9.13
CA LEU A 87 13.46 -11.08 -8.62
C LEU A 87 14.01 -12.51 -8.77
N PRO A 88 13.72 -13.40 -7.80
CA PRO A 88 14.00 -14.82 -7.96
C PRO A 88 12.97 -15.48 -8.89
N VAL A 89 13.31 -16.65 -9.44
CA VAL A 89 12.34 -17.52 -10.09
C VAL A 89 11.40 -18.11 -9.04
N LYS A 90 10.13 -18.28 -9.38
CA LYS A 90 9.11 -18.88 -8.49
C LYS A 90 9.58 -20.26 -8.01
N GLY A 91 9.68 -20.42 -6.70
CA GLY A 91 10.13 -21.67 -6.05
C GLY A 91 11.63 -21.72 -5.72
N GLU A 92 12.43 -20.77 -6.22
CA GLU A 92 13.83 -20.62 -5.81
C GLU A 92 13.95 -19.67 -4.61
N GLU A 93 14.78 -20.04 -3.64
CA GLU A 93 15.11 -19.17 -2.51
C GLU A 93 16.39 -18.38 -2.76
N GLY A 94 16.33 -17.08 -2.50
CA GLY A 94 17.50 -16.20 -2.55
C GLY A 94 17.16 -14.82 -3.12
N GLN A 95 17.95 -13.81 -2.74
CA GLN A 95 17.99 -12.57 -3.50
C GLN A 95 18.90 -12.80 -4.70
N THR A 96 18.41 -12.51 -5.90
CA THR A 96 19.26 -12.44 -7.10
C THR A 96 20.45 -11.52 -6.78
N ALA A 97 21.67 -11.93 -7.15
CA ALA A 97 22.88 -11.19 -6.83
C ALA A 97 22.73 -9.72 -7.28
N ARG A 98 23.06 -8.77 -6.40
CA ARG A 98 22.88 -7.35 -6.69
C ARG A 98 23.88 -6.90 -7.76
N SER A 99 23.40 -6.65 -8.97
CA SER A 99 24.17 -6.04 -10.05
C SER A 99 23.97 -4.52 -10.10
N LEU A 100 25.04 -3.79 -10.43
CA LEU A 100 25.00 -2.33 -10.59
C LEU A 100 24.07 -1.94 -11.75
N GLY A 101 23.27 -0.89 -11.56
CA GLY A 101 22.47 -0.30 -12.63
C GLY A 101 21.14 -1.00 -12.98
N ARG A 102 20.74 -2.05 -12.23
CA ARG A 102 19.43 -2.71 -12.40
C ARG A 102 18.33 -2.15 -11.50
N VAL A 103 17.09 -2.31 -11.94
CA VAL A 103 15.89 -1.89 -11.20
C VAL A 103 15.68 -2.80 -10.00
N SER A 104 15.25 -2.21 -8.88
CA SER A 104 14.82 -2.99 -7.72
C SER A 104 13.30 -3.10 -7.75
N TRP A 105 12.78 -4.31 -7.95
CA TRP A 105 11.34 -4.56 -7.87
C TRP A 105 10.76 -4.10 -6.54
N GLY A 106 11.43 -4.41 -5.41
CA GLY A 106 10.96 -4.00 -4.10
C GLY A 106 10.84 -2.48 -3.92
N GLU A 107 11.70 -1.69 -4.56
CA GLU A 107 11.57 -0.22 -4.54
C GLU A 107 10.48 0.26 -5.48
N HIS A 108 10.38 -0.34 -6.67
CA HIS A 108 9.31 -0.06 -7.62
C HIS A 108 7.93 -0.36 -7.03
N LEU A 109 7.77 -1.50 -6.35
CA LEU A 109 6.52 -1.93 -5.71
C LEU A 109 6.01 -0.89 -4.70
N LYS A 110 6.90 -0.36 -3.85
CA LYS A 110 6.52 0.69 -2.87
C LYS A 110 5.93 1.92 -3.54
N GLN A 111 6.46 2.28 -4.70
CA GLN A 111 6.00 3.41 -5.51
C GLN A 111 4.74 3.03 -6.31
N ALA A 112 4.66 1.81 -6.85
CA ALA A 112 3.50 1.33 -7.61
C ALA A 112 2.25 1.24 -6.73
N LEU A 113 2.42 0.87 -5.44
CA LEU A 113 1.37 0.90 -4.42
C LEU A 113 0.78 2.29 -4.18
N GLU A 114 1.48 3.37 -4.56
CA GLU A 114 0.90 4.72 -4.53
C GLU A 114 -0.37 4.81 -5.39
N SER A 115 -0.51 3.98 -6.43
CA SER A 115 -1.74 3.92 -7.23
C SER A 115 -2.98 3.57 -6.39
N VAL A 116 -2.85 2.73 -5.36
CA VAL A 116 -3.97 2.40 -4.46
C VAL A 116 -4.42 3.63 -3.67
N PHE A 117 -3.46 4.43 -3.21
CA PHE A 117 -3.71 5.57 -2.33
C PHE A 117 -4.01 6.87 -3.10
N MET A 118 -3.46 7.04 -4.29
CA MET A 118 -3.58 8.24 -5.14
C MET A 118 -4.50 8.05 -6.34
N GLY A 119 -5.01 6.82 -6.54
CA GLY A 119 -5.87 6.41 -7.66
C GLY A 119 -5.09 5.85 -8.86
N VAL A 120 -3.93 6.42 -9.16
CA VAL A 120 -3.07 6.01 -10.28
C VAL A 120 -1.61 6.30 -9.97
N ALA A 121 -0.68 5.58 -10.60
CA ALA A 121 0.74 5.89 -10.61
C ALA A 121 1.33 5.63 -12.00
N PHE A 122 2.03 6.63 -12.54
CA PHE A 122 2.64 6.59 -13.88
C PHE A 122 4.16 6.41 -13.76
N PHE A 123 4.71 5.46 -14.50
CA PHE A 123 6.16 5.22 -14.55
C PHE A 123 6.63 5.27 -15.99
N GLU A 124 7.64 6.09 -16.26
CA GLU A 124 8.34 6.06 -17.54
C GLU A 124 9.40 4.95 -17.52
N GLN A 125 9.36 4.07 -18.52
CA GLN A 125 10.32 3.00 -18.76
C GLN A 125 11.54 3.57 -19.49
N VAL A 126 12.71 3.48 -18.88
CA VAL A 126 13.97 3.94 -19.46
C VAL A 126 14.87 2.74 -19.70
N TYR A 127 15.31 2.59 -20.94
CA TYR A 127 16.12 1.46 -21.41
C TYR A 127 17.54 1.90 -21.79
N TYR A 128 18.46 0.93 -21.85
CA TYR A 128 19.82 1.11 -22.35
C TYR A 128 20.34 -0.19 -22.98
N THR A 129 21.31 -0.10 -23.88
CA THR A 129 21.97 -1.29 -24.45
C THR A 129 23.10 -1.77 -23.53
N GLY A 130 23.02 -3.02 -23.10
CA GLY A 130 23.99 -3.71 -22.25
C GLY A 130 25.25 -4.13 -23.01
N LYS A 131 26.24 -4.63 -22.26
CA LYS A 131 27.50 -5.13 -22.84
C LYS A 131 27.33 -6.44 -23.61
N ASP A 132 26.26 -7.16 -23.31
CA ASP A 132 25.79 -8.36 -24.00
C ASP A 132 25.05 -8.05 -25.31
N GLY A 133 24.88 -6.78 -25.66
CA GLY A 133 24.17 -6.33 -26.86
C GLY A 133 22.65 -6.29 -26.72
N ARG A 134 22.10 -6.62 -25.54
CA ARG A 134 20.65 -6.60 -25.28
C ARG A 134 20.18 -5.27 -24.72
N THR A 135 18.91 -4.95 -24.94
CA THR A 135 18.30 -3.75 -24.36
C THR A 135 17.75 -4.06 -22.99
N HIS A 136 18.39 -3.53 -21.94
CA HIS A 136 18.01 -3.73 -20.55
C HIS A 136 17.21 -2.56 -19.98
N LEU A 137 16.38 -2.85 -18.99
CA LEU A 137 15.67 -1.85 -18.22
C LEU A 137 16.64 -1.13 -17.27
N ARG A 138 16.81 0.18 -17.48
CA ARG A 138 17.66 1.04 -16.65
C ARG A 138 16.91 1.55 -15.42
N LYS A 139 15.68 2.01 -15.62
CA LYS A 139 14.91 2.75 -14.61
C LYS A 139 13.42 2.69 -14.92
N LEU A 140 12.62 2.55 -13.85
CA LEU A 140 11.21 2.90 -13.83
C LEU A 140 11.07 4.24 -13.12
N ALA A 141 10.87 5.30 -13.90
CA ALA A 141 10.88 6.66 -13.40
C ALA A 141 9.45 7.10 -13.06
N LEU A 142 9.11 7.12 -11.77
CA LEU A 142 7.86 7.69 -11.30
C LEU A 142 7.67 9.11 -11.87
N ARG A 143 6.49 9.35 -12.44
CA ARG A 143 5.99 10.66 -12.86
C ARG A 143 4.97 11.09 -11.79
N PRO A 144 5.33 11.99 -10.87
CA PRO A 144 4.44 12.34 -9.76
C PRO A 144 3.10 12.87 -10.27
N ASN A 145 1.99 12.36 -9.75
CA ASN A 145 0.64 12.74 -10.21
C ASN A 145 0.42 14.26 -10.19
N ALA A 146 0.91 14.95 -9.16
CA ALA A 146 0.80 16.41 -9.04
C ALA A 146 1.52 17.21 -10.15
N SER A 147 2.46 16.58 -10.87
CA SER A 147 3.15 17.15 -12.03
C SER A 147 2.44 16.87 -13.36
N ILE A 148 1.43 15.99 -13.39
CA ILE A 148 0.69 15.67 -14.60
C ILE A 148 -0.32 16.79 -14.89
N ARG A 149 -0.20 17.38 -16.09
CA ARG A 149 -1.09 18.44 -16.59
C ARG A 149 -2.32 17.87 -17.27
N LYS A 150 -2.12 16.81 -18.05
CA LYS A 150 -3.17 16.17 -18.84
C LYS A 150 -2.88 14.69 -19.04
N ILE A 151 -3.92 13.88 -18.91
CA ILE A 151 -3.93 12.49 -19.36
C ILE A 151 -4.68 12.48 -20.70
N HIS A 152 -4.02 11.99 -21.75
CA HIS A 152 -4.60 11.93 -23.09
C HIS A 152 -5.20 10.55 -23.30
N VAL A 153 -6.50 10.54 -23.55
CA VAL A 153 -7.29 9.34 -23.73
C VAL A 153 -7.90 9.44 -25.12
N ALA A 154 -7.72 8.39 -25.91
CA ALA A 154 -8.32 8.25 -27.23
C ALA A 154 -9.85 8.13 -27.11
N ASP A 155 -10.55 8.29 -28.23
CA ASP A 155 -12.01 8.19 -28.26
C ASP A 155 -12.52 6.81 -27.83
N ASP A 156 -11.69 5.77 -28.00
CA ASP A 156 -11.97 4.41 -27.56
C ASP A 156 -11.71 4.15 -26.05
N GLY A 157 -11.24 5.16 -25.32
CA GLY A 157 -10.85 5.01 -23.92
C GLY A 157 -9.42 4.49 -23.72
N GLY A 158 -8.69 4.20 -24.79
CA GLY A 158 -7.28 3.85 -24.74
C GLY A 158 -6.40 5.00 -24.25
N LEU A 159 -5.36 4.69 -23.47
CA LEU A 159 -4.37 5.71 -23.07
C LEU A 159 -3.44 6.02 -24.24
N GLU A 160 -3.34 7.29 -24.63
CA GLU A 160 -2.37 7.74 -25.64
C GLU A 160 -1.06 8.18 -24.99
N GLY A 161 -1.14 8.77 -23.80
CA GLY A 161 0.01 9.25 -23.05
C GLY A 161 -0.35 10.29 -22.00
N ILE A 162 0.67 10.92 -21.43
CA ILE A 162 0.53 11.98 -20.43
C ILE A 162 1.35 13.21 -20.81
N THR A 163 0.85 14.39 -20.49
CA THR A 163 1.65 15.63 -20.49
C THR A 163 2.07 15.96 -19.07
N GLN A 164 3.37 15.98 -18.84
CA GLN A 164 3.98 16.37 -17.57
C GLN A 164 4.44 17.83 -17.62
N ALA A 165 4.24 18.56 -16.52
CA ALA A 165 4.74 19.92 -16.38
C ALA A 165 6.28 19.96 -16.43
N GLY A 166 6.83 20.92 -17.17
CA GLY A 166 8.26 21.19 -17.16
C GLY A 166 8.74 21.70 -15.79
N VAL A 167 10.03 21.45 -15.48
CA VAL A 167 10.69 21.94 -14.26
C VAL A 167 11.09 23.41 -14.46
N ASP A 168 10.93 24.24 -13.43
CA ASP A 168 11.38 25.65 -13.40
C ASP A 168 10.95 26.51 -14.60
N GLY A 169 9.72 26.33 -15.06
CA GLY A 169 9.17 27.08 -16.22
C GLY A 169 9.60 26.52 -17.57
N GLY A 170 10.26 25.36 -17.60
CA GLY A 170 10.49 24.59 -18.82
C GLY A 170 9.19 24.17 -19.51
N ALA A 171 9.31 23.83 -20.80
CA ALA A 171 8.17 23.38 -21.59
C ALA A 171 7.58 22.07 -21.04
N ASP A 172 6.26 21.95 -21.16
CA ASP A 172 5.55 20.71 -20.87
C ASP A 172 6.04 19.59 -21.81
N VAL A 173 6.16 18.37 -21.27
CA VAL A 173 6.67 17.21 -22.00
C VAL A 173 5.56 16.18 -22.19
N PHE A 174 5.32 15.78 -23.42
CA PHE A 174 4.44 14.66 -23.73
C PHE A 174 5.23 13.34 -23.67
N ILE A 175 4.71 12.37 -22.89
CA ILE A 175 5.25 11.03 -22.76
C ILE A 175 4.21 10.06 -23.32
N PRO A 176 4.52 9.33 -24.40
CA PRO A 176 3.56 8.45 -25.06
C PRO A 176 3.40 7.13 -24.29
N VAL A 177 2.25 6.47 -24.45
CA VAL A 177 1.90 5.23 -23.72
C VAL A 177 2.92 4.10 -23.88
N GLN A 178 3.61 4.01 -25.02
CA GLN A 178 4.62 2.96 -25.28
C GLN A 178 5.88 3.09 -24.41
N ARG A 179 6.00 4.20 -23.67
CA ARG A 179 7.05 4.40 -22.66
C ARG A 179 6.52 4.34 -21.23
N LEU A 180 5.24 4.07 -21.03
CA LEU A 180 4.61 4.13 -19.72
C LEU A 180 4.25 2.74 -19.21
N VAL A 181 4.38 2.56 -17.91
CA VAL A 181 3.63 1.56 -17.15
C VAL A 181 2.72 2.33 -16.20
N VAL A 182 1.43 2.01 -16.24
CA VAL A 182 0.42 2.74 -15.48
C VAL A 182 -0.32 1.79 -14.56
N TYR A 183 -0.11 1.96 -13.26
CA TYR A 183 -0.86 1.24 -12.23
C TYR A 183 -2.09 2.07 -11.89
N ARG A 184 -3.27 1.50 -12.09
CA ARG A 184 -4.54 2.21 -11.90
C ARG A 184 -5.42 1.43 -10.91
N ASN A 185 -5.79 2.09 -9.82
CA ASN A 185 -6.71 1.52 -8.84
C ASN A 185 -8.16 1.95 -9.12
N GLY A 186 -9.12 1.09 -8.78
CA GLY A 186 -10.54 1.44 -8.77
C GLY A 186 -11.04 2.05 -10.09
N ARG A 187 -10.80 1.38 -11.22
CA ARG A 187 -11.28 1.78 -12.55
C ARG A 187 -12.83 1.89 -12.53
N ARG A 188 -13.34 3.10 -12.74
CA ARG A 188 -14.79 3.43 -12.82
C ARG A 188 -15.22 3.99 -14.18
N ASP A 189 -14.26 4.37 -15.00
CA ASP A 189 -14.42 5.00 -16.31
C ASP A 189 -13.13 4.83 -17.13
N GLU A 190 -13.00 5.46 -18.29
CA GLU A 190 -11.76 5.49 -19.08
C GLU A 190 -10.99 6.81 -18.99
N THR A 191 -11.11 7.53 -17.87
CA THR A 191 -10.32 8.78 -17.69
C THR A 191 -8.87 8.53 -17.30
N TRP A 192 -8.51 7.28 -16.99
CA TRP A 192 -7.19 6.86 -16.51
C TRP A 192 -6.72 7.55 -15.21
N GLN A 193 -7.62 8.23 -14.49
CA GLN A 193 -7.32 8.86 -13.20
C GLN A 193 -7.33 7.87 -12.03
N GLY A 194 -8.11 6.78 -12.19
CA GLY A 194 -8.36 5.82 -11.12
C GLY A 194 -9.10 6.42 -9.94
N THR A 195 -9.27 5.64 -8.88
CA THR A 195 -9.94 6.04 -7.65
C THR A 195 -9.09 5.65 -6.45
N SER A 196 -8.81 6.59 -5.56
CA SER A 196 -8.13 6.31 -4.29
C SER A 196 -8.99 5.38 -3.42
N VAL A 197 -8.36 4.44 -2.72
CA VAL A 197 -9.02 3.66 -1.65
C VAL A 197 -9.61 4.56 -0.56
N PHE A 198 -9.07 5.77 -0.39
CA PHE A 198 -9.54 6.76 0.58
C PHE A 198 -10.66 7.67 0.07
N ALA A 199 -11.03 7.59 -1.21
CA ALA A 199 -12.09 8.44 -1.77
C ALA A 199 -13.41 8.34 -0.99
N PRO A 200 -13.89 7.15 -0.56
CA PRO A 200 -15.12 7.06 0.24
C PRO A 200 -15.00 7.62 1.67
N ALA A 201 -13.77 7.80 2.16
CA ALA A 201 -13.50 8.30 3.51
C ALA A 201 -13.27 9.82 3.54
N TYR A 202 -13.23 10.51 2.39
CA TYR A 202 -12.85 11.92 2.29
C TYR A 202 -13.73 12.86 3.13
N GLU A 203 -15.05 12.71 3.07
CA GLU A 203 -15.97 13.55 3.83
C GLU A 203 -15.82 13.35 5.34
N ASN A 204 -15.67 12.10 5.79
CA ASN A 204 -15.43 11.78 7.20
C ASN A 204 -14.09 12.33 7.68
N TRP A 205 -13.07 12.36 6.82
CA TRP A 205 -11.80 13.00 7.14
C TRP A 205 -11.93 14.51 7.31
N LEU A 206 -12.67 15.18 6.42
CA LEU A 206 -12.92 16.62 6.55
C LEU A 206 -13.62 16.97 7.86
N GLU A 207 -14.66 16.21 8.23
CA GLU A 207 -15.35 16.41 9.51
C GLU A 207 -14.45 16.06 10.70
N LEU A 208 -13.67 14.98 10.63
CA LEU A 208 -12.71 14.63 11.68
C LEU A 208 -11.72 15.78 11.96
N MET A 209 -11.18 16.42 10.92
CA MET A 209 -10.25 17.55 11.10
C MET A 209 -10.93 18.75 11.78
N LYS A 210 -12.16 19.07 11.38
CA LYS A 210 -12.95 20.15 12.01
C LYS A 210 -13.23 19.84 13.48
N MET A 211 -13.67 18.62 13.78
CA MET A 211 -14.03 18.20 15.13
C MET A 211 -12.81 18.16 16.05
N GLN A 212 -11.64 17.72 15.57
CA GLN A 212 -10.41 17.76 16.35
C GLN A 212 -9.99 19.18 16.72
N GLN A 213 -10.08 20.11 15.76
CA GLN A 213 -9.79 21.52 16.02
C GLN A 213 -10.79 22.13 17.01
N LEU A 214 -12.10 21.87 16.81
CA LEU A 214 -13.15 22.32 17.71
C LEU A 214 -12.97 21.74 19.11
N HIS A 215 -12.63 20.46 19.22
CA HIS A 215 -12.41 19.79 20.51
C HIS A 215 -11.30 20.48 21.31
N SER A 216 -10.17 20.78 20.66
CA SER A 216 -9.07 21.51 21.29
C SER A 216 -9.49 22.91 21.75
N LEU A 217 -10.23 23.64 20.91
CA LEU A 217 -10.73 24.97 21.25
C LEU A 217 -11.70 24.96 22.43
N VAL A 218 -12.63 23.99 22.44
CA VAL A 218 -13.61 23.83 23.52
C VAL A 218 -12.93 23.44 24.82
N LEU A 219 -11.92 22.56 24.79
CA LEU A 219 -11.11 22.23 25.96
C LEU A 219 -10.37 23.44 26.52
N GLN A 220 -9.78 24.28 25.66
CA GLN A 220 -9.10 25.51 26.08
C GLN A 220 -10.09 26.49 26.73
N ARG A 221 -11.21 26.78 26.08
CA ARG A 221 -12.22 27.73 26.59
C ARG A 221 -12.89 27.26 27.87
N ASN A 222 -13.14 25.95 28.01
CA ASN A 222 -13.74 25.42 29.23
C ASN A 222 -12.74 25.24 30.37
N GLY A 223 -11.48 24.89 30.05
CA GLY A 223 -10.43 24.73 31.05
C GLY A 223 -9.94 26.06 31.62
N MET A 224 -9.84 27.10 30.78
CA MET A 224 -9.33 28.42 31.18
C MET A 224 -10.44 29.44 31.45
N GLY A 225 -11.64 29.23 30.89
CA GLY A 225 -12.73 30.20 30.90
C GLY A 225 -12.44 31.44 30.05
N ILE A 226 -13.36 32.41 30.09
CA ILE A 226 -13.21 33.70 29.42
C ILE A 226 -13.14 34.78 30.51
N PRO A 227 -11.97 35.40 30.70
CA PRO A 227 -11.83 36.47 31.68
C PRO A 227 -12.63 37.70 31.23
N LYS A 228 -13.34 38.32 32.17
CA LYS A 228 -14.08 39.55 31.96
C LYS A 228 -13.82 40.51 33.10
N TYR A 229 -13.48 41.75 32.77
CA TYR A 229 -13.35 42.81 33.75
C TYR A 229 -14.68 43.56 33.89
N LYS A 230 -15.12 43.77 35.13
CA LYS A 230 -16.23 44.65 35.47
C LYS A 230 -15.70 45.83 36.27
N ALA A 231 -15.85 47.02 35.70
CA ALA A 231 -15.44 48.26 36.35
C ALA A 231 -16.15 48.48 37.69
N SER A 232 -15.46 49.15 38.62
CA SER A 232 -16.00 49.45 39.93
C SER A 232 -17.20 50.40 39.83
N PRO A 233 -18.29 50.16 40.59
CA PRO A 233 -19.39 51.12 40.70
C PRO A 233 -19.00 52.41 41.43
N LEU A 234 -17.81 52.46 42.05
CA LEU A 234 -17.29 53.61 42.77
C LEU A 234 -16.44 54.53 41.89
N THR A 235 -16.15 54.13 40.65
CA THR A 235 -15.32 54.91 39.72
C THR A 235 -16.10 56.11 39.19
N ALA A 236 -15.45 57.27 39.16
CA ALA A 236 -16.01 58.49 38.60
C ALA A 236 -16.38 58.29 37.13
N LYS A 237 -17.50 58.85 36.67
CA LYS A 237 -18.02 58.62 35.31
C LYS A 237 -17.01 58.98 34.23
N GLU A 238 -16.19 59.98 34.49
CA GLU A 238 -15.15 60.47 33.58
C GLU A 238 -13.98 59.48 33.43
N ASP A 239 -13.75 58.63 34.43
CA ASP A 239 -12.60 57.72 34.51
C ASP A 239 -12.95 56.25 34.15
N VAL A 240 -14.23 55.91 34.01
CA VAL A 240 -14.69 54.53 33.72
C VAL A 240 -14.04 53.97 32.43
N THR A 241 -13.87 54.81 31.41
CA THR A 241 -13.25 54.37 30.15
C THR A 241 -11.77 54.00 30.34
N ALA A 242 -11.02 54.79 31.12
CA ALA A 242 -9.63 54.51 31.41
C ALA A 242 -9.47 53.24 32.27
N GLU A 243 -10.37 53.02 33.24
CA GLU A 243 -10.38 51.77 34.02
C GLU A 243 -10.70 50.56 33.13
N MET A 244 -11.66 50.69 32.21
CA MET A 244 -12.03 49.63 31.27
C MET A 244 -10.88 49.22 30.36
N GLU A 245 -10.04 50.17 29.92
CA GLU A 245 -8.83 49.88 29.14
C GLU A 245 -7.79 49.11 29.95
N VAL A 246 -7.47 49.57 31.17
CA VAL A 246 -6.54 48.85 32.07
C VAL A 246 -7.08 47.47 32.47
N GLY A 247 -8.39 47.38 32.69
CA GLY A 247 -9.07 46.12 32.98
C GLY A 247 -9.07 45.16 31.80
N GLN A 248 -9.18 45.66 30.57
CA GLN A 248 -9.05 44.88 29.35
C GLN A 248 -7.62 44.34 29.18
N GLU A 249 -6.60 45.19 29.39
CA GLU A 249 -5.19 44.75 29.37
C GLU A 249 -4.94 43.64 30.41
N LEU A 250 -5.49 43.79 31.62
CA LEU A 250 -5.40 42.77 32.65
C LEU A 250 -6.12 41.47 32.25
N ALA A 251 -7.29 41.57 31.62
CA ALA A 251 -8.04 40.42 31.12
C ALA A 251 -7.28 39.65 30.04
N GLU A 252 -6.62 40.36 29.13
CA GLU A 252 -5.79 39.79 28.07
C GLU A 252 -4.53 39.14 28.63
N ALA A 253 -3.83 39.81 29.54
CA ALA A 253 -2.66 39.24 30.22
C ALA A 253 -3.02 37.99 31.04
N PHE A 254 -4.19 37.98 31.68
CA PHE A 254 -4.71 36.79 32.37
C PHE A 254 -5.02 35.65 31.39
N ALA A 255 -5.67 35.94 30.26
CA ALA A 255 -5.97 34.94 29.22
C ALA A 255 -4.69 34.35 28.60
N ALA A 256 -3.62 35.15 28.48
CA ALA A 256 -2.32 34.73 27.99
C ALA A 256 -1.51 33.90 29.03
N GLY A 257 -1.97 33.84 30.28
CA GLY A 257 -1.26 33.16 31.37
C GLY A 257 -0.02 33.93 31.88
N GLU A 258 0.06 35.23 31.60
CA GLU A 258 1.19 36.09 31.97
C GLU A 258 1.08 36.62 33.41
N VAL A 259 -0.10 36.47 34.02
CA VAL A 259 -0.43 37.03 35.34
C VAL A 259 -0.30 35.96 36.43
N ALA A 260 0.68 36.11 37.31
CA ALA A 260 0.81 35.28 38.52
C ALA A 260 -0.08 35.76 39.69
N GLY A 261 -0.54 37.01 39.63
CA GLY A 261 -1.44 37.62 40.60
C GLY A 261 -1.82 39.04 40.18
N TYR A 262 -2.98 39.52 40.62
CA TYR A 262 -3.51 40.84 40.26
C TYR A 262 -4.27 41.48 41.43
N SER A 263 -4.38 42.79 41.41
CA SER A 263 -5.21 43.57 42.33
C SER A 263 -6.33 44.27 41.57
N LEU A 264 -7.45 44.49 42.24
CA LEU A 264 -8.62 45.15 41.66
C LEU A 264 -8.98 46.39 42.50
N PRO A 265 -9.47 47.47 41.88
CA PRO A 265 -10.09 48.58 42.58
C PRO A 265 -11.24 48.11 43.48
N PRO A 266 -11.54 48.81 44.60
CA PRO A 266 -12.66 48.45 45.46
C PRO A 266 -13.97 48.41 44.67
N GLY A 267 -14.65 47.25 44.67
CA GLY A 267 -15.92 47.05 43.96
C GLY A 267 -15.80 46.62 42.48
N ALA A 268 -14.61 46.60 41.90
CA ALA A 268 -14.38 45.99 40.59
C ALA A 268 -14.31 44.45 40.72
N GLU A 269 -14.74 43.74 39.68
CA GLU A 269 -14.73 42.27 39.65
C GLU A 269 -14.04 41.76 38.39
N MET A 270 -13.41 40.59 38.52
CA MET A 270 -12.79 39.88 37.39
C MET A 270 -13.37 38.46 37.24
N PRO A 271 -14.67 38.30 36.92
CA PRO A 271 -15.24 36.98 36.73
C PRO A 271 -14.63 36.26 35.52
N VAL A 272 -14.42 34.97 35.69
CA VAL A 272 -14.08 34.06 34.60
C VAL A 272 -15.37 33.36 34.17
N GLU A 273 -15.88 33.70 33.00
CA GLU A 273 -17.10 33.10 32.45
C GLU A 273 -16.74 31.79 31.75
N GLY A 274 -17.25 30.67 32.29
CA GLY A 274 -17.20 29.36 31.63
C GLY A 274 -18.45 29.12 30.77
N VAL A 275 -18.43 28.05 29.97
CA VAL A 275 -19.63 27.60 29.26
C VAL A 275 -20.59 26.98 30.28
N SER A 276 -21.85 27.42 30.28
CA SER A 276 -22.90 26.87 31.13
C SER A 276 -23.69 25.77 30.40
N GLY A 277 -24.09 24.73 31.15
CA GLY A 277 -24.87 23.60 30.62
C GLY A 277 -24.05 22.33 30.34
N SER A 278 -24.67 21.36 29.68
CA SER A 278 -24.02 20.12 29.25
C SER A 278 -23.31 20.35 27.92
N LEU A 279 -22.00 20.09 27.88
CA LEU A 279 -21.21 20.19 26.66
C LEU A 279 -21.49 18.99 25.75
N PRO A 280 -21.60 19.20 24.42
CA PRO A 280 -21.65 18.09 23.47
C PRO A 280 -20.39 17.22 23.59
N ASP A 281 -20.57 15.90 23.51
CA ASP A 281 -19.45 14.96 23.49
C ASP A 281 -18.76 14.96 22.11
N ILE A 282 -17.82 15.88 21.94
CA ILE A 282 -17.02 16.00 20.71
C ILE A 282 -16.06 14.80 20.59
N GLY A 283 -15.64 14.20 21.71
CA GLY A 283 -14.78 13.01 21.71
C GLY A 283 -15.46 11.83 21.01
N ALA A 284 -16.72 11.57 21.33
CA ALA A 284 -17.54 10.55 20.66
C ALA A 284 -17.71 10.84 19.15
N ALA A 285 -17.88 12.11 18.76
CA ALA A 285 -17.96 12.49 17.35
C ALA A 285 -16.63 12.27 16.59
N VAL A 286 -15.49 12.58 17.23
CA VAL A 286 -14.15 12.29 16.71
C VAL A 286 -13.97 10.80 16.50
N GLU A 287 -14.35 9.98 17.48
CA GLU A 287 -14.28 8.52 17.39
C GLU A 287 -15.19 7.98 16.28
N TYR A 288 -16.41 8.50 16.16
CA TYR A 288 -17.35 8.13 15.09
C TYR A 288 -16.74 8.31 13.71
N HIS A 289 -16.21 9.50 13.40
CA HIS A 289 -15.63 9.77 12.08
C HIS A 289 -14.35 8.97 11.84
N ALA A 290 -13.49 8.79 12.86
CA ALA A 290 -12.33 7.91 12.78
C ALA A 290 -12.74 6.45 12.48
N ASN A 291 -13.84 5.98 13.06
CA ASN A 291 -14.38 4.65 12.81
C ASN A 291 -14.94 4.52 11.40
N LYS A 292 -15.65 5.54 10.89
CA LYS A 292 -16.15 5.57 9.51
C LYS A 292 -15.04 5.55 8.47
N ILE A 293 -13.90 6.20 8.73
CA ILE A 293 -12.72 6.12 7.84
C ILE A 293 -12.21 4.68 7.72
N ALA A 294 -12.11 3.95 8.84
CA ALA A 294 -11.67 2.56 8.82
C ALA A 294 -12.67 1.66 8.09
N ILE A 295 -13.97 1.81 8.37
CA ILE A 295 -15.04 1.04 7.71
C ILE A 295 -15.02 1.26 6.19
N ALA A 296 -14.86 2.50 5.75
CA ALA A 296 -14.80 2.85 4.33
C ALA A 296 -13.66 2.15 3.57
N CYS A 297 -12.58 1.78 4.28
CA CYS A 297 -11.43 1.07 3.72
C CYS A 297 -11.40 -0.43 4.07
N ASN A 298 -12.51 -0.99 4.58
CA ASN A 298 -12.61 -2.35 5.11
C ASN A 298 -11.57 -2.69 6.22
N ALA A 299 -11.08 -1.68 6.94
CA ALA A 299 -10.06 -1.81 7.98
C ALA A 299 -10.66 -1.80 9.40
N THR A 300 -11.89 -2.29 9.56
CA THR A 300 -12.67 -2.24 10.81
C THR A 300 -11.97 -2.94 11.98
N HIS A 301 -11.18 -3.98 11.70
CA HIS A 301 -10.42 -4.72 12.70
C HIS A 301 -9.43 -3.82 13.48
N LEU A 302 -8.98 -2.71 12.92
CA LEU A 302 -8.10 -1.74 13.58
C LEU A 302 -8.77 -0.97 14.73
N ASN A 303 -10.10 -1.02 14.82
CA ASN A 303 -10.87 -0.30 15.83
C ASN A 303 -11.31 -1.19 17.00
N LEU A 304 -10.99 -2.49 16.97
CA LEU A 304 -11.41 -3.41 18.00
C LEU A 304 -10.63 -3.16 19.30
N THR A 305 -11.33 -2.72 20.34
CA THR A 305 -10.83 -2.68 21.71
C THR A 305 -11.09 -4.05 22.36
N GLY A 306 -10.11 -4.57 23.10
CA GLY A 306 -10.12 -5.95 23.60
C GLY A 306 -11.26 -6.26 24.57
N SER A 307 -12.34 -6.87 24.07
CA SER A 307 -13.39 -7.54 24.85
C SER A 307 -13.48 -8.99 24.36
N GLY A 308 -13.40 -9.97 25.27
CA GLY A 308 -13.14 -11.39 24.97
C GLY A 308 -14.04 -12.12 23.95
N GLY A 309 -15.16 -11.53 23.50
CA GLY A 309 -16.00 -12.04 22.41
C GLY A 309 -15.61 -11.55 21.00
N SER A 310 -14.67 -10.61 20.87
CA SER A 310 -14.33 -9.96 19.61
C SER A 310 -13.34 -10.73 18.73
N TYR A 311 -12.68 -11.78 19.22
CA TYR A 311 -11.65 -12.49 18.47
C TYR A 311 -12.18 -13.23 17.23
N ALA A 312 -13.34 -13.89 17.33
CA ALA A 312 -13.94 -14.59 16.19
C ALA A 312 -14.38 -13.61 15.10
N LEU A 313 -14.99 -12.49 15.49
CA LEU A 313 -15.38 -11.42 14.57
C LEU A 313 -14.15 -10.74 13.95
N ALA A 314 -13.10 -10.49 14.75
CA ALA A 314 -11.83 -9.93 14.29
C ALA A 314 -11.19 -10.79 13.21
N ASN A 315 -11.18 -12.12 13.41
CA ASN A 315 -10.59 -13.06 12.45
C ASN A 315 -11.35 -13.08 11.12
N VAL A 316 -12.69 -13.00 11.14
CA VAL A 316 -13.50 -12.94 9.91
C VAL A 316 -13.24 -11.63 9.17
N GLN A 317 -13.29 -10.49 9.87
CA GLN A 317 -13.02 -9.17 9.28
C GLN A 317 -11.59 -9.06 8.73
N LEU A 318 -10.61 -9.62 9.44
CA LEU A 318 -9.21 -9.67 8.98
C LEU A 318 -9.07 -10.53 7.72
N GLY A 319 -9.83 -11.64 7.63
CA GLY A 319 -9.83 -12.51 6.45
C GLY A 319 -10.34 -11.83 5.18
N GLU A 320 -11.42 -11.05 5.26
CA GLU A 320 -11.92 -10.24 4.13
C GLU A 320 -10.95 -9.12 3.76
N PHE A 321 -10.36 -8.45 4.77
CA PHE A 321 -9.35 -7.43 4.55
C PHE A 321 -8.13 -7.97 3.78
N ILE A 322 -7.60 -9.12 4.21
CA ILE A 322 -6.44 -9.78 3.57
C ILE A 322 -6.74 -10.20 2.13
N GLN A 323 -7.94 -10.67 1.83
CA GLN A 323 -8.35 -10.96 0.45
C GLN A 323 -8.33 -9.69 -0.42
N GLY A 324 -8.76 -8.55 0.14
CA GLY A 324 -8.59 -7.25 -0.52
C GLY A 324 -7.12 -6.89 -0.76
N LEU A 325 -6.23 -7.15 0.21
CA LEU A 325 -4.79 -6.91 0.05
C LEU A 325 -4.19 -7.77 -1.07
N GLN A 326 -4.59 -9.04 -1.12
CA GLN A 326 -4.16 -9.97 -2.17
C GLN A 326 -4.59 -9.49 -3.55
N SER A 327 -5.82 -8.98 -3.70
CA SER A 327 -6.31 -8.41 -4.96
C SER A 327 -5.49 -7.20 -5.42
N TYR A 328 -5.03 -6.34 -4.50
CA TYR A 328 -4.11 -5.25 -4.86
C TYR A 328 -2.75 -5.76 -5.35
N ALA A 329 -2.20 -6.78 -4.68
CA ALA A 329 -0.94 -7.40 -5.10
C ALA A 329 -1.05 -8.02 -6.50
N GLU A 330 -2.13 -8.77 -6.75
CA GLU A 330 -2.43 -9.39 -8.05
C GLU A 330 -2.60 -8.34 -9.16
N THR A 331 -3.36 -7.26 -8.89
CA THR A 331 -3.53 -6.17 -9.87
C THR A 331 -2.18 -5.54 -10.27
N ILE A 332 -1.27 -5.34 -9.31
CA ILE A 332 0.08 -4.83 -9.58
C ILE A 332 0.89 -5.85 -10.39
N ALA A 333 0.82 -7.14 -10.02
CA ALA A 333 1.51 -8.23 -10.69
C ALA A 333 1.06 -8.36 -12.15
N ASP A 334 -0.25 -8.31 -12.40
CA ASP A 334 -0.87 -8.39 -13.72
C ASP A 334 -0.46 -7.20 -14.59
N THR A 335 -0.59 -5.99 -14.07
CA THR A 335 -0.20 -4.76 -14.79
C THR A 335 1.28 -4.80 -15.16
N ALA A 336 2.14 -5.24 -14.25
CA ALA A 336 3.56 -5.34 -14.51
C ALA A 336 3.87 -6.46 -15.53
N SER A 337 3.22 -7.61 -15.44
CA SER A 337 3.41 -8.69 -16.42
C SER A 337 2.97 -8.24 -17.82
N GLN A 338 1.80 -7.60 -17.93
CA GLN A 338 1.22 -7.19 -19.19
C GLN A 338 1.96 -6.03 -19.87
N HIS A 339 2.45 -5.05 -19.10
CA HIS A 339 3.01 -3.83 -19.67
C HIS A 339 4.51 -3.66 -19.43
N LEU A 340 5.03 -4.10 -18.28
CA LEU A 340 6.46 -4.00 -18.00
C LEU A 340 7.22 -5.18 -18.61
N VAL A 341 6.87 -6.43 -18.27
CA VAL A 341 7.59 -7.61 -18.76
C VAL A 341 7.46 -7.75 -20.27
N THR A 342 6.26 -7.51 -20.81
CA THR A 342 6.03 -7.54 -22.26
C THR A 342 6.93 -6.55 -23.01
N ASP A 343 7.06 -5.32 -22.53
CA ASP A 343 7.94 -4.33 -23.18
C ASP A 343 9.42 -4.69 -23.01
N MET A 344 9.83 -5.18 -21.83
CA MET A 344 11.21 -5.65 -21.59
C MET A 344 11.59 -6.76 -22.55
N VAL A 345 10.73 -7.77 -22.75
CA VAL A 345 10.99 -8.86 -23.71
C VAL A 345 10.98 -8.34 -25.13
N ARG A 346 10.04 -7.46 -25.50
CA ARG A 346 10.00 -6.85 -26.85
C ARG A 346 11.29 -6.11 -27.19
N TYR A 347 11.89 -5.38 -26.25
CA TYR A 347 13.12 -4.64 -26.48
C TYR A 347 14.39 -5.52 -26.37
N GLY A 348 14.40 -6.49 -25.46
CA GLY A 348 15.54 -7.39 -25.23
C GLY A 348 15.64 -8.53 -26.25
N PHE A 349 14.50 -9.03 -26.72
CA PHE A 349 14.33 -10.19 -27.61
C PHE A 349 13.28 -9.88 -28.71
N PRO A 350 13.62 -9.01 -29.68
CA PRO A 350 12.64 -8.52 -30.67
C PRO A 350 12.04 -9.61 -31.57
N ASP A 351 12.77 -10.71 -31.79
CA ASP A 351 12.35 -11.83 -32.63
C ASP A 351 11.54 -12.91 -31.87
N TYR A 352 11.29 -12.71 -30.56
CA TYR A 352 10.58 -13.67 -29.74
C TYR A 352 9.06 -13.39 -29.73
N ASP A 353 8.26 -14.41 -30.05
CA ASP A 353 6.79 -14.35 -30.12
C ASP A 353 6.09 -15.37 -29.20
N GLY A 354 6.85 -16.03 -28.33
CA GLY A 354 6.34 -17.09 -27.44
C GLY A 354 5.73 -16.58 -26.13
N PRO A 355 5.41 -17.51 -25.21
CA PRO A 355 4.83 -17.17 -23.91
C PRO A 355 5.77 -16.34 -23.03
N LEU A 356 5.22 -15.33 -22.36
CA LEU A 356 5.99 -14.39 -21.54
C LEU A 356 5.99 -14.77 -20.06
N PRO A 357 7.11 -14.56 -19.33
CA PRO A 357 7.13 -14.73 -17.87
C PRO A 357 6.13 -13.81 -17.17
N LEU A 358 5.68 -14.21 -15.99
CA LEU A 358 4.74 -13.45 -15.18
C LEU A 358 5.39 -13.04 -13.85
N ILE A 359 5.13 -11.82 -13.40
CA ILE A 359 5.44 -11.42 -12.04
C ILE A 359 4.31 -11.96 -11.15
N THR A 360 4.67 -12.57 -10.02
CA THR A 360 3.70 -13.11 -9.06
C THR A 360 4.15 -12.84 -7.63
N SER A 361 3.20 -12.83 -6.71
CA SER A 361 3.44 -12.73 -5.27
C SER A 361 2.92 -13.97 -4.54
N THR A 362 3.57 -14.34 -3.44
CA THR A 362 3.00 -15.32 -2.50
C THR A 362 1.68 -14.82 -1.96
N ARG A 363 0.76 -15.74 -1.65
CA ARG A 363 -0.52 -15.41 -1.03
C ARG A 363 -0.30 -14.70 0.31
N ILE A 364 -0.88 -13.52 0.46
CA ILE A 364 -0.93 -12.80 1.74
C ILE A 364 -1.89 -13.57 2.65
N GLN A 365 -1.42 -13.95 3.84
CA GLN A 365 -2.18 -14.70 4.83
C GLN A 365 -1.91 -14.16 6.22
N VAL A 366 -2.84 -14.38 7.15
CA VAL A 366 -2.54 -14.28 8.58
C VAL A 366 -1.48 -15.34 8.87
N GLN A 367 -0.34 -14.94 9.42
CA GLN A 367 0.66 -15.90 9.88
C GLN A 367 0.00 -16.85 10.88
N LYS A 368 -0.16 -18.10 10.46
CA LYS A 368 -0.34 -19.22 11.36
C LYS A 368 1.04 -19.81 11.51
N ASP A 369 1.71 -19.46 12.61
CA ASP A 369 2.99 -20.07 12.92
C ASP A 369 2.80 -21.58 13.05
N LEU A 370 3.62 -22.36 12.35
CA LEU A 370 3.72 -23.79 12.60
C LEU A 370 4.31 -23.96 13.99
N THR A 371 3.58 -24.63 14.87
CA THR A 371 4.21 -25.09 16.11
C THR A 371 5.17 -26.23 15.78
N PRO A 372 6.22 -26.46 16.58
CA PRO A 372 7.09 -27.63 16.40
C PRO A 372 6.32 -28.97 16.36
N GLY A 373 5.16 -29.04 17.04
CA GLY A 373 4.25 -30.18 16.99
C GLY A 373 3.62 -30.40 15.62
N ASP A 374 3.15 -29.33 14.98
CA ASP A 374 2.56 -29.39 13.63
C ASP A 374 3.58 -29.87 12.60
N VAL A 375 4.82 -29.37 12.68
CA VAL A 375 5.92 -29.82 11.81
C VAL A 375 6.18 -31.32 11.98
N SER A 376 6.26 -31.80 13.22
CA SER A 376 6.46 -33.22 13.52
C SER A 376 5.35 -34.09 12.92
N GLN A 377 4.09 -33.65 13.04
CA GLN A 377 2.95 -34.37 12.48
C GLN A 377 2.95 -34.39 10.94
N LEU A 378 3.25 -33.25 10.30
CA LEU A 378 3.34 -33.16 8.83
C LEU A 378 4.44 -34.07 8.28
N VAL A 379 5.59 -34.16 8.97
CA VAL A 379 6.68 -35.07 8.61
C VAL A 379 6.27 -36.53 8.83
N ALA A 380 5.68 -36.87 9.98
CA ALA A 380 5.28 -38.24 10.31
C ALA A 380 4.23 -38.80 9.33
N GLN A 381 3.29 -37.97 8.88
CA GLN A 381 2.26 -38.37 7.92
C GLN A 381 2.80 -38.39 6.47
N GLY A 382 3.95 -37.78 6.22
CA GLY A 382 4.61 -37.72 4.92
C GLY A 382 4.07 -36.61 4.01
N ALA A 383 3.43 -35.58 4.57
CA ALA A 383 2.89 -34.45 3.80
C ALA A 383 4.00 -33.59 3.16
N LEU A 384 5.22 -33.65 3.71
CA LEU A 384 6.42 -32.96 3.20
C LEU A 384 7.34 -33.85 2.35
N THR A 385 6.94 -35.09 2.03
CA THR A 385 7.82 -36.05 1.35
C THR A 385 7.14 -36.94 0.31
N LYS A 386 5.82 -37.14 0.38
CA LYS A 386 5.12 -38.13 -0.45
C LYS A 386 4.45 -37.55 -1.70
N GLU A 387 4.00 -36.29 -1.66
CA GLU A 387 3.23 -35.68 -2.75
C GLU A 387 3.80 -34.29 -3.09
N PRO A 388 4.39 -34.09 -4.30
CA PRO A 388 5.09 -32.86 -4.65
C PRO A 388 4.22 -31.60 -4.65
N ASN A 389 2.94 -31.69 -5.02
CA ASN A 389 2.08 -30.50 -5.11
C ASN A 389 1.68 -30.02 -3.71
N LEU A 390 1.30 -30.94 -2.81
CA LEU A 390 0.98 -30.69 -1.41
C LEU A 390 2.21 -30.19 -0.67
N GLU A 391 3.37 -30.78 -0.93
CA GLU A 391 4.64 -30.32 -0.37
C GLU A 391 4.92 -28.87 -0.80
N GLY A 392 4.80 -28.56 -2.10
CA GLY A 392 4.97 -27.19 -2.60
C GLY A 392 3.95 -26.21 -2.00
N TRP A 393 2.70 -26.63 -1.86
CA TRP A 393 1.65 -25.84 -1.21
C TRP A 393 1.92 -25.61 0.28
N LEU A 394 2.31 -26.63 1.03
CA LEU A 394 2.65 -26.51 2.46
C LEU A 394 3.89 -25.62 2.67
N ARG A 395 4.93 -25.83 1.86
CA ARG A 395 6.17 -25.06 1.96
C ARG A 395 5.94 -23.58 1.65
N SER A 396 5.17 -23.28 0.61
CA SER A 396 4.80 -21.90 0.29
C SER A 396 3.88 -21.27 1.35
N THR A 397 2.88 -22.02 1.84
CA THR A 397 1.91 -21.53 2.83
C THR A 397 2.56 -21.22 4.17
N PHE A 398 3.45 -22.09 4.65
CA PHE A 398 4.08 -21.96 5.96
C PHE A 398 5.54 -21.48 5.90
N ARG A 399 6.03 -21.02 4.75
CA ARG A 399 7.42 -20.59 4.52
C ARG A 399 8.45 -21.64 4.98
N ILE A 400 8.15 -22.91 4.78
CA ILE A 400 9.11 -23.99 5.01
C ILE A 400 10.08 -23.96 3.81
N PRO A 401 11.41 -24.04 4.04
CA PRO A 401 12.39 -23.97 2.97
C PRO A 401 12.13 -24.96 1.83
N ALA A 402 12.50 -24.61 0.59
CA ALA A 402 12.36 -25.51 -0.56
C ALA A 402 13.09 -26.86 -0.33
N PRO A 403 12.57 -27.98 -0.87
CA PRO A 403 13.28 -29.24 -0.79
C PRO A 403 14.57 -29.17 -1.59
N ARG A 404 15.64 -29.81 -1.08
CA ARG A 404 16.89 -29.94 -1.84
C ARG A 404 16.62 -30.70 -3.16
N PRO A 405 17.25 -30.31 -4.28
CA PRO A 405 17.17 -31.07 -5.52
C PRO A 405 17.53 -32.53 -5.27
N LEU A 406 16.78 -33.47 -5.88
CA LEU A 406 16.91 -34.90 -5.58
C LEU A 406 18.36 -35.41 -5.67
N VAL A 407 19.10 -34.95 -6.68
CA VAL A 407 20.51 -35.33 -6.88
C VAL A 407 21.40 -34.84 -5.73
N GLU A 408 21.18 -33.61 -5.25
CA GLU A 408 21.91 -33.06 -4.11
C GLU A 408 21.49 -33.72 -2.80
N ALA A 409 20.19 -34.01 -2.63
CA ALA A 409 19.67 -34.73 -1.49
C ALA A 409 20.28 -36.14 -1.38
N LEU A 410 20.39 -36.86 -2.51
CA LEU A 410 21.04 -38.18 -2.58
C LEU A 410 22.54 -38.09 -2.29
N LYS A 411 23.25 -37.11 -2.83
CA LYS A 411 24.67 -36.85 -2.53
C LYS A 411 24.87 -36.52 -1.05
N ALA A 412 24.03 -35.68 -0.48
CA ALA A 412 24.07 -35.33 0.94
C ALA A 412 23.78 -36.56 1.82
N LYS A 413 22.79 -37.39 1.46
CA LYS A 413 22.48 -38.65 2.16
C LYS A 413 23.65 -39.63 2.11
N LYS A 414 24.33 -39.75 0.96
CA LYS A 414 25.54 -40.57 0.81
C LYS A 414 26.67 -40.05 1.69
N LYS A 415 26.96 -38.74 1.65
CA LYS A 415 27.96 -38.10 2.51
C LYS A 415 27.65 -38.27 4.00
N LEU A 416 26.37 -38.18 4.37
CA LEU A 416 25.94 -38.37 5.76
C LEU A 416 26.22 -39.81 6.22
N LYS A 417 25.85 -40.82 5.41
CA LYS A 417 26.17 -42.23 5.71
C LYS A 417 27.67 -42.51 5.80
N GLU A 418 28.45 -41.89 4.92
CA GLU A 418 29.93 -41.99 4.97
C GLU A 418 30.50 -41.35 6.23
N ALA A 419 29.92 -40.22 6.68
CA ALA A 419 30.30 -39.58 7.95
C ALA A 419 29.88 -40.40 9.17
N GLU A 420 28.67 -40.96 9.19
CA GLU A 420 28.19 -41.87 10.24
C GLU A 420 29.08 -43.11 10.37
N ALA A 421 29.49 -43.70 9.24
CA ALA A 421 30.40 -44.84 9.21
C ALA A 421 31.82 -44.49 9.70
N ARG A 422 32.27 -43.26 9.46
CA ARG A 422 33.60 -42.78 9.90
C ARG A 422 33.64 -42.46 11.40
N GLU A 423 32.58 -41.84 11.91
CA GLU A 423 32.49 -41.39 13.31
C GLU A 423 31.87 -42.46 14.23
N GLY A 424 31.31 -43.54 13.67
CA GLY A 424 30.71 -44.65 14.44
C GLY A 424 29.40 -44.29 15.14
N VAL A 425 28.71 -43.22 14.71
CA VAL A 425 27.46 -42.72 15.30
C VAL A 425 26.36 -42.73 14.25
N THR A 426 25.16 -43.22 14.61
CA THR A 426 23.98 -43.21 13.75
C THR A 426 23.03 -42.09 14.19
N LEU A 427 22.68 -41.18 13.27
CA LEU A 427 21.77 -40.05 13.55
C LEU A 427 20.41 -40.34 12.90
N GLY A 428 19.68 -41.30 13.45
CA GLY A 428 18.31 -41.63 13.04
C GLY A 428 17.63 -42.56 14.06
N PRO A 429 16.29 -42.66 14.05
CA PRO A 429 15.63 -43.68 14.86
C PRO A 429 16.10 -45.06 14.39
N GLU A 430 16.62 -45.86 15.32
CA GLU A 430 16.97 -47.26 15.05
C GLU A 430 15.73 -47.97 14.48
N PRO A 431 15.86 -48.79 13.41
CA PRO A 431 14.75 -49.61 12.98
C PRO A 431 14.43 -50.61 14.10
N ASP A 432 13.18 -50.61 14.57
CA ASP A 432 12.67 -51.60 15.52
C ASP A 432 13.11 -53.00 15.09
N THR A 433 13.95 -53.63 15.89
CA THR A 433 14.32 -55.03 15.73
C THR A 433 13.05 -55.87 15.89
N VAL A 434 12.49 -56.34 14.77
CA VAL A 434 11.48 -57.40 14.77
C VAL A 434 12.17 -58.65 15.30
N THR A 435 11.95 -58.95 16.58
CA THR A 435 12.29 -60.25 17.15
C THR A 435 11.33 -61.28 16.55
N GLU A 436 11.81 -62.03 15.56
CA GLU A 436 11.23 -63.32 15.21
C GLU A 436 11.37 -64.26 16.42
N VAL A 437 10.27 -64.41 17.16
CA VAL A 437 10.12 -65.50 18.12
C VAL A 437 9.82 -66.77 17.31
N THR A 438 10.84 -67.57 17.06
CA THR A 438 10.67 -68.96 16.66
C THR A 438 10.20 -69.75 17.87
N ASN A 439 8.94 -70.20 17.84
CA ASN A 439 8.45 -71.25 18.74
C ASN A 439 8.99 -72.61 18.27
N GLU A 440 9.70 -73.30 19.14
CA GLU A 440 9.68 -74.77 19.25
C GLU A 440 8.81 -75.16 20.44
#